data_AF-A0AB38D2L3-F1
#
_entry.id   AF-A0AB38D2L3-F1
#
_cell.length_a   1.000
_cell.length_b   1.000
_cell.length_c   1.000
_cell.angle_alpha   90.00
_cell.angle_beta   90.00
_cell.angle_gamma   90.00
#
_symmetry.space_group_name_H-M   'P 1'
#
loop_
_entity.id
_entity.type
_entity.pdbx_description
1 polymer ?
#
loop_
_entity_poly.entity_id
_entity_poly.type
_entity_poly.pdbx_seq_one_letter_code
_entity_poly.pdbx_strand_id
1 'polypeptide(L)'
;MSQAAFALREHNPDVLTCIANLSNDEVFTSPEMANAMLDMLARSWADNHGGADIWADPTVTFLDPFTKSGVFLREIVRRLTAGLADELPDLEKRVDHIVTKQVYGIAITRLTGMLARRSVYCSKYANGPHSIGKSFDTEDGNIWFERTEHTWAGGTKEFRVDPLTSDEVVVYIKRKCSYCGANEEHYARGDQLETHAYALIHTDDIKARIAELFGEDMHFDVIIGNPPYQLSDGGYGTSAAPIYQLFVEKALGLDPRFAVFVTPSRWFAGGKGLDEYRKSMLSDHRMRAIIDYPKLYEAFPGVKIRGGVSYFMWDRDHDGPCTIQTMWDGKPVGEPAARYLDEYDVLVRRNEAVPILQKVRAQNEPSLEARVSSRKPFGLPTNFHGKETPRGLKAPVQLFGSRKITWVNRSEIPQNDQWIDEWKVLMTAVQGTSAAVETKFLSKPIIAGPGTACSETYLVAGRFATEDEAARYARYLRTRFVRFLVSLRKSTQHATRDVYSFVPDVPLDREWTDALLCERYGLTPEEIAFIESQVAEHSDTDDGADDIVSDTGDDE
;
A
#
# COMPACT_ATOMS: atom_id res chain seq x y z
N MET A 1 45.72 6.96 -37.24
CA MET A 1 44.51 6.32 -36.71
C MET A 1 44.79 5.95 -35.26
N SER A 2 44.24 6.72 -34.32
CA SER A 2 44.38 6.46 -32.89
C SER A 2 43.51 5.27 -32.50
N GLN A 3 44.10 4.27 -31.85
CA GLN A 3 43.34 3.24 -31.15
C GLN A 3 42.66 3.89 -29.94
N ALA A 4 41.33 3.83 -29.90
CA ALA A 4 40.57 4.25 -28.74
C ALA A 4 40.79 3.21 -27.62
N ALA A 5 41.26 3.67 -26.47
CA ALA A 5 41.37 2.86 -25.26
C ALA A 5 39.96 2.54 -24.74
N PHE A 6 39.63 1.25 -24.66
CA PHE A 6 38.43 0.77 -23.99
C PHE A 6 38.68 0.83 -22.48
N ALA A 7 38.35 1.96 -21.86
CA ALA A 7 38.30 2.07 -20.41
C ALA A 7 37.02 1.37 -19.91
N LEU A 8 37.16 0.17 -19.34
CA LEU A 8 36.14 -0.38 -18.45
C LEU A 8 35.94 0.61 -17.31
N ARG A 9 34.78 1.27 -17.28
CA ARG A 9 34.34 1.99 -16.08
C ARG A 9 34.33 0.99 -14.92
N GLU A 10 35.01 1.35 -13.83
CA GLU A 10 35.00 0.64 -12.54
C GLU A 10 33.61 0.65 -11.91
N HIS A 11 32.67 -0.08 -12.50
CA HIS A 11 31.43 -0.44 -11.84
C HIS A 11 31.17 -1.91 -12.17
N ASN A 12 31.49 -2.79 -11.23
CA ASN A 12 31.03 -4.16 -11.26
C ASN A 12 29.68 -4.16 -10.53
N PRO A 13 28.53 -4.05 -11.22
CA PRO A 13 27.23 -3.99 -10.55
C PRO A 13 27.03 -5.28 -9.75
N ASP A 14 26.62 -5.16 -8.49
CA ASP A 14 26.23 -6.31 -7.67
C ASP A 14 25.19 -7.10 -8.47
N VAL A 15 25.39 -8.41 -8.62
CA VAL A 15 24.49 -9.30 -9.38
C VAL A 15 23.05 -9.19 -8.86
N LEU A 16 22.87 -8.85 -7.59
CA LEU A 16 21.56 -8.61 -6.99
C LEU A 16 20.88 -7.35 -7.55
N THR A 17 21.65 -6.32 -7.89
CA THR A 17 21.17 -5.11 -8.57
C THR A 17 20.73 -5.42 -10.00
N CYS A 18 21.42 -6.35 -10.67
CA CYS A 18 21.03 -6.80 -12.00
C CYS A 18 19.77 -7.68 -12.01
N ILE A 19 19.57 -8.50 -10.96
CA ILE A 19 18.41 -9.41 -10.83
C ILE A 19 17.15 -8.66 -10.40
N ALA A 20 17.27 -7.51 -9.74
CA ALA A 20 16.13 -6.72 -9.28
C ALA A 20 15.13 -6.33 -10.38
N ASN A 21 15.54 -6.40 -11.66
CA ASN A 21 14.74 -6.05 -12.82
C ASN A 21 14.12 -7.26 -13.57
N LEU A 22 14.30 -8.50 -13.09
CA LEU A 22 13.98 -9.71 -13.86
C LEU A 22 12.59 -10.34 -13.61
N SER A 23 11.80 -9.85 -12.65
CA SER A 23 10.49 -10.43 -12.31
C SER A 23 9.46 -9.36 -11.98
N ASN A 24 8.28 -9.41 -12.64
CA ASN A 24 7.19 -8.46 -12.39
C ASN A 24 6.48 -8.70 -11.04
N ASP A 25 6.61 -9.89 -10.45
CA ASP A 25 5.92 -10.28 -9.22
C ASP A 25 6.84 -10.24 -7.98
N GLU A 26 8.16 -10.13 -8.18
CA GLU A 26 9.16 -10.13 -7.11
C GLU A 26 9.94 -8.82 -7.08
N VAL A 27 9.57 -7.94 -6.15
CA VAL A 27 10.32 -6.71 -5.89
C VAL A 27 11.53 -7.03 -5.02
N PHE A 28 12.74 -6.91 -5.59
CA PHE A 28 13.99 -7.13 -4.87
C PHE A 28 14.46 -5.86 -4.17
N THR A 29 14.85 -6.00 -2.90
CA THR A 29 15.44 -4.92 -2.11
C THR A 29 16.89 -4.67 -2.50
N SER A 30 17.25 -3.40 -2.70
CA SER A 30 18.62 -3.02 -2.99
C SER A 30 19.52 -3.17 -1.74
N PRO A 31 20.83 -3.40 -1.91
CA PRO A 31 21.76 -3.42 -0.78
C PRO A 31 21.74 -2.14 0.05
N GLU A 32 21.56 -0.97 -0.56
CA GLU A 32 21.52 0.32 0.13
C GLU A 32 20.31 0.39 1.07
N MET A 33 19.12 0.02 0.59
CA MET A 33 17.90 0.01 1.41
C MET A 33 18.00 -1.03 2.53
N ALA A 34 18.53 -2.22 2.24
CA ALA A 34 18.73 -3.26 3.25
C ALA A 34 19.68 -2.79 4.36
N ASN A 35 20.80 -2.14 4.00
CA ASN A 35 21.72 -1.58 4.98
C ASN A 35 21.09 -0.44 5.81
N ALA A 36 20.29 0.44 5.20
CA ALA A 36 19.57 1.48 5.93
C ALA A 36 18.61 0.92 6.99
N MET A 37 17.88 -0.15 6.66
CA MET A 37 17.00 -0.86 7.59
C MET A 37 17.79 -1.51 8.74
N LEU A 38 18.92 -2.16 8.43
CA LEU A 38 19.79 -2.80 9.43
C LEU A 38 20.51 -1.77 10.32
N ASP A 39 20.81 -0.58 9.82
CA ASP A 39 21.39 0.52 10.60
C ASP A 39 20.36 1.09 11.59
N MET A 40 19.11 1.21 11.18
CA MET A 40 18.01 1.63 12.04
C MET A 40 17.75 0.59 13.15
N LEU A 41 17.79 -0.70 12.82
CA LEU A 41 17.73 -1.80 13.79
C LEU A 41 18.87 -1.70 14.82
N ALA A 42 20.11 -1.55 14.36
CA ALA A 42 21.28 -1.50 15.24
C ALA A 42 21.22 -0.33 16.23
N ARG A 43 20.78 0.85 15.76
CA ARG A 43 20.59 2.03 16.65
C ARG A 43 19.52 1.77 17.70
N SER A 44 18.39 1.18 17.29
CA SER A 44 17.26 0.93 18.20
C SER A 44 17.56 -0.16 19.21
N TRP A 45 18.33 -1.17 18.80
CA TRP A 45 18.90 -2.13 19.73
C TRP A 45 19.79 -1.44 20.76
N ALA A 46 20.74 -0.60 20.32
CA ALA A 46 21.62 0.12 21.23
C ALA A 46 20.83 1.00 22.23
N ASP A 47 19.79 1.71 21.75
CA ASP A 47 18.91 2.49 22.61
C ASP A 47 18.24 1.64 23.71
N ASN A 48 17.78 0.43 23.36
CA ASN A 48 17.10 -0.48 24.29
C ASN A 48 18.07 -1.28 25.19
N HIS A 49 19.37 -1.24 24.93
CA HIS A 49 20.40 -2.06 25.61
C HIS A 49 21.56 -1.25 26.18
N GLY A 50 21.36 0.04 26.49
CA GLY A 50 22.40 0.86 27.10
C GLY A 50 23.67 0.98 26.23
N GLY A 51 23.52 0.96 24.91
CA GLY A 51 24.60 1.11 23.95
C GLY A 51 25.23 -0.21 23.46
N ALA A 52 24.66 -1.37 23.79
CA ALA A 52 25.16 -2.66 23.29
C ALA A 52 25.06 -2.76 21.75
N ASP A 53 25.99 -3.49 21.14
CA ASP A 53 25.98 -3.77 19.71
C ASP A 53 25.28 -5.12 19.44
N ILE A 54 24.17 -5.09 18.70
CA ILE A 54 23.43 -6.29 18.28
C ILE A 54 24.30 -7.27 17.50
N TRP A 55 25.29 -6.75 16.75
CA TRP A 55 26.15 -7.57 15.91
C TRP A 55 27.24 -8.31 16.70
N ALA A 56 27.41 -7.98 17.97
CA ALA A 56 28.34 -8.61 18.89
C ALA A 56 27.65 -9.58 19.88
N ASP A 57 26.36 -9.90 19.67
CA ASP A 57 25.61 -10.84 20.50
C ASP A 57 25.44 -12.19 19.75
N PRO A 58 26.00 -13.31 20.27
CA PRO A 58 25.96 -14.60 19.59
C PRO A 58 24.63 -15.33 19.79
N THR A 59 23.72 -14.77 20.61
CA THR A 59 22.44 -15.40 20.98
C THR A 59 21.27 -14.87 20.15
N VAL A 60 21.42 -13.68 19.55
CA VAL A 60 20.35 -13.05 18.77
C VAL A 60 20.06 -13.83 17.50
N THR A 61 18.78 -14.10 17.25
CA THR A 61 18.31 -14.80 16.04
C THR A 61 17.53 -13.88 15.09
N PHE A 62 17.71 -14.10 13.79
CA PHE A 62 17.19 -13.29 12.70
C PHE A 62 16.40 -14.16 11.71
N LEU A 63 15.25 -13.66 11.27
CA LEU A 63 14.42 -14.29 10.25
C LEU A 63 14.07 -13.32 9.11
N ASP A 64 14.31 -13.73 7.86
CA ASP A 64 13.65 -13.16 6.67
C ASP A 64 12.61 -14.16 6.13
N PRO A 65 11.32 -14.00 6.46
CA PRO A 65 10.31 -15.03 6.20
C PRO A 65 9.75 -15.01 4.76
N PHE A 66 10.34 -14.20 3.87
CA PHE A 66 9.99 -14.13 2.46
C PHE A 66 11.25 -13.79 1.65
N THR A 67 12.32 -14.51 1.97
CA THR A 67 13.65 -14.30 1.41
C THR A 67 13.61 -14.44 -0.10
N LYS A 68 14.07 -13.41 -0.81
CA LYS A 68 14.20 -13.40 -2.27
C LYS A 68 15.63 -13.69 -2.70
N SER A 69 16.44 -12.63 -2.82
CA SER A 69 17.88 -12.72 -3.13
C SER A 69 18.74 -13.14 -1.94
N GLY A 70 18.21 -13.10 -0.72
CA GLY A 70 19.00 -13.25 0.50
C GLY A 70 19.76 -11.98 0.91
N VAL A 71 19.43 -10.80 0.37
CA VAL A 71 20.18 -9.56 0.64
C VAL A 71 20.22 -9.20 2.13
N PHE A 72 19.10 -9.30 2.85
CA PHE A 72 19.07 -9.02 4.30
C PHE A 72 19.94 -10.01 5.07
N LEU A 73 19.74 -11.32 4.82
CA LEU A 73 20.50 -12.39 5.46
C LEU A 73 22.00 -12.26 5.19
N ARG A 74 22.40 -11.94 3.96
CA ARG A 74 23.80 -11.73 3.57
C ARG A 74 24.43 -10.58 4.35
N GLU A 75 23.74 -9.44 4.44
CA GLU A 75 24.25 -8.28 5.18
C GLU A 75 24.29 -8.54 6.70
N ILE A 76 23.33 -9.29 7.25
CA ILE A 76 23.33 -9.75 8.64
C ILE A 76 24.54 -10.64 8.93
N VAL A 77 24.77 -11.68 8.10
CA VAL A 77 25.94 -12.57 8.24
C VAL A 77 27.24 -11.75 8.19
N ARG A 78 27.36 -10.79 7.28
CA ARG A 78 28.55 -9.93 7.18
C ARG A 78 28.76 -9.11 8.45
N ARG A 79 27.72 -8.51 9.01
CA ARG A 79 27.79 -7.69 10.23
C ARG A 79 28.12 -8.53 11.46
N LEU A 80 27.44 -9.67 11.66
CA LEU A 80 27.74 -10.63 12.74
C LEU A 80 29.17 -11.18 12.64
N THR A 81 29.65 -11.48 11.42
CA THR A 81 31.02 -11.99 11.22
C THR A 81 32.08 -10.98 11.68
N ALA A 82 31.78 -9.68 11.57
CA ALA A 82 32.64 -8.62 12.08
C ALA A 82 32.46 -8.39 13.59
N GLY A 83 31.21 -8.30 14.07
CA GLY A 83 30.91 -7.97 15.46
C GLY A 83 31.26 -9.09 16.45
N LEU A 84 31.15 -10.36 16.06
CA LEU A 84 31.48 -11.51 16.91
C LEU A 84 32.98 -11.88 16.89
N ALA A 85 33.83 -11.07 16.29
CA ALA A 85 35.25 -11.42 16.12
C ALA A 85 36.00 -11.57 17.44
N ASP A 86 35.61 -10.83 18.48
CA ASP A 86 36.25 -10.91 19.80
C ASP A 86 35.74 -12.12 20.61
N GLU A 87 34.45 -12.46 20.51
CA GLU A 87 33.84 -13.57 21.25
C GLU A 87 34.07 -14.94 20.59
N LEU A 88 34.07 -14.98 19.26
CA LEU A 88 34.35 -16.17 18.45
C LEU A 88 35.53 -15.90 17.50
N PRO A 89 36.80 -15.92 17.97
CA PRO A 89 37.94 -15.47 17.16
C PRO A 89 38.20 -16.30 15.90
N ASP A 90 37.91 -17.60 15.96
CA ASP A 90 38.06 -18.51 14.83
C ASP A 90 37.00 -18.23 13.76
N LEU A 91 37.43 -17.81 12.57
CA LEU A 91 36.53 -17.38 11.50
C LEU A 91 35.60 -18.50 11.02
N GLU A 92 36.10 -19.74 10.91
CA GLU A 92 35.30 -20.86 10.41
C GLU A 92 34.21 -21.21 11.43
N LYS A 93 34.56 -21.34 12.71
CA LYS A 93 33.58 -21.59 13.79
C LYS A 93 32.59 -20.45 13.94
N ARG A 94 33.05 -19.20 13.80
CA ARG A 94 32.20 -18.01 13.88
C ARG A 94 31.16 -17.99 12.76
N VAL A 95 31.60 -18.17 11.51
CA VAL A 95 30.69 -18.22 10.35
C VAL A 95 29.72 -19.39 10.47
N ASP A 96 30.20 -20.57 10.86
CA ASP A 96 29.36 -21.75 11.06
C ASP A 96 28.31 -21.52 12.16
N HIS A 97 28.69 -20.93 13.29
CA HIS A 97 27.75 -20.52 14.35
C HIS A 97 26.69 -19.57 13.81
N ILE A 98 27.09 -18.51 13.12
CA ILE A 98 26.17 -17.50 12.58
C ILE A 98 25.14 -18.14 11.64
N VAL A 99 25.58 -18.90 10.64
CA VAL A 99 24.67 -19.44 9.62
C VAL A 99 23.80 -20.59 10.13
N THR A 100 24.25 -21.34 11.15
CA THR A 100 23.52 -22.49 11.69
C THR A 100 22.66 -22.16 12.92
N LYS A 101 22.96 -21.08 13.66
CA LYS A 101 22.30 -20.73 14.93
C LYS A 101 21.64 -19.36 14.96
N GLN A 102 22.01 -18.42 14.09
CA GLN A 102 21.51 -17.04 14.17
C GLN A 102 20.70 -16.59 12.95
N VAL A 103 20.96 -17.12 11.75
CA VAL A 103 20.39 -16.58 10.52
C VAL A 103 19.47 -17.59 9.83
N TYR A 104 18.20 -17.20 9.66
CA TYR A 104 17.13 -18.05 9.12
C TYR A 104 16.35 -17.33 8.00
N GLY A 105 15.86 -18.10 7.04
CA GLY A 105 15.08 -17.58 5.93
C GLY A 105 14.02 -18.56 5.45
N ILE A 106 12.88 -18.04 5.01
CA ILE A 106 11.84 -18.80 4.31
C ILE A 106 11.75 -18.19 2.92
N ALA A 107 12.16 -18.94 1.89
CA ALA A 107 12.07 -18.45 0.52
C ALA A 107 10.65 -18.60 -0.04
N ILE A 108 10.35 -17.83 -1.08
CA ILE A 108 9.00 -17.77 -1.69
C ILE A 108 8.84 -18.72 -2.88
N THR A 109 9.95 -19.07 -3.53
CA THR A 109 10.03 -19.91 -4.72
C THR A 109 11.25 -20.81 -4.63
N ARG A 110 11.31 -21.88 -5.44
CA ARG A 110 12.50 -22.74 -5.46
C ARG A 110 13.73 -21.97 -5.93
N LEU A 111 13.53 -21.08 -6.91
CA LEU A 111 14.59 -20.24 -7.44
C LEU A 111 15.13 -19.25 -6.40
N THR A 112 14.26 -18.56 -5.67
CA THR A 112 14.67 -17.63 -4.60
C THR A 112 15.37 -18.38 -3.47
N GLY A 113 14.92 -19.59 -3.12
CA GLY A 113 15.60 -20.45 -2.15
C GLY A 113 17.04 -20.78 -2.57
N MET A 114 17.25 -21.14 -3.84
CA MET A 114 18.60 -21.39 -4.36
C MET A 114 19.47 -20.13 -4.42
N LEU A 115 18.90 -18.99 -4.81
CA LEU A 115 19.60 -17.70 -4.86
C LEU A 115 20.03 -17.27 -3.47
N ALA A 116 19.12 -17.29 -2.49
CA ALA A 116 19.39 -16.97 -1.11
C ALA A 116 20.48 -17.86 -0.51
N ARG A 117 20.40 -19.18 -0.70
CA ARG A 117 21.45 -20.12 -0.27
C ARG A 117 22.79 -19.80 -0.89
N ARG A 118 22.83 -19.50 -2.20
CA ARG A 118 24.07 -19.08 -2.85
C ARG A 118 24.61 -17.77 -2.27
N SER A 119 23.76 -16.81 -1.97
CA SER A 119 24.15 -15.52 -1.39
C SER A 119 24.70 -15.65 0.03
N VAL A 120 24.10 -16.53 0.84
CA VAL A 120 24.40 -16.65 2.28
C VAL A 120 25.43 -17.74 2.54
N TYR A 121 25.30 -18.91 1.92
CA TYR A 121 26.18 -20.07 2.16
C TYR A 121 27.30 -20.21 1.13
N CYS A 122 27.36 -19.35 0.11
CA CYS A 122 28.21 -19.50 -1.08
C CYS A 122 27.96 -20.79 -1.88
N SER A 123 26.87 -21.50 -1.60
CA SER A 123 26.51 -22.80 -2.19
C SER A 123 25.00 -22.90 -2.37
N LYS A 124 24.54 -23.65 -3.39
CA LYS A 124 23.10 -23.95 -3.56
C LYS A 124 22.59 -24.95 -2.50
N TYR A 125 23.50 -25.76 -1.96
CA TYR A 125 23.22 -26.77 -0.95
C TYR A 125 24.00 -26.43 0.31
N ALA A 126 23.30 -26.30 1.43
CA ALA A 126 23.86 -25.89 2.72
C ALA A 126 24.86 -26.92 3.29
N ASN A 127 24.63 -28.21 3.06
CA ASN A 127 25.54 -29.31 3.39
C ASN A 127 26.52 -29.68 2.25
N GLY A 128 26.60 -28.85 1.20
CA GLY A 128 27.50 -29.09 0.06
C GLY A 128 28.97 -28.79 0.38
N PRO A 129 29.92 -29.36 -0.38
CA PRO A 129 31.36 -29.20 -0.11
C PRO A 129 31.86 -27.75 -0.22
N HIS A 130 31.14 -26.90 -0.96
CA HIS A 130 31.45 -25.49 -1.14
C HIS A 130 30.71 -24.57 -0.16
N SER A 131 29.89 -25.13 0.72
CA SER A 131 29.19 -24.34 1.74
C SER A 131 30.18 -23.81 2.77
N ILE A 132 29.96 -22.56 3.18
CA ILE A 132 30.69 -21.98 4.32
C ILE A 132 30.18 -22.51 5.66
N GLY A 133 28.94 -23.02 5.71
CA GLY A 133 28.41 -23.78 6.85
C GLY A 133 28.92 -25.22 6.81
N LYS A 134 29.43 -25.70 7.93
CA LYS A 134 29.99 -27.04 8.13
C LYS A 134 29.10 -27.95 8.97
N SER A 135 28.19 -27.38 9.77
CA SER A 135 27.33 -28.13 10.69
C SER A 135 25.89 -28.32 10.17
N PHE A 136 25.62 -28.11 8.88
CA PHE A 136 24.30 -28.37 8.30
C PHE A 136 24.10 -29.84 7.96
N ASP A 137 22.97 -30.40 8.41
CA ASP A 137 22.58 -31.79 8.12
C ASP A 137 21.66 -31.93 6.90
N THR A 138 21.13 -30.81 6.39
CA THR A 138 20.15 -30.77 5.28
C THR A 138 20.66 -29.94 4.11
N GLU A 139 20.10 -30.20 2.92
CA GLU A 139 20.45 -29.44 1.70
C GLU A 139 20.00 -27.97 1.76
N ASP A 140 18.95 -27.69 2.52
CA ASP A 140 18.36 -26.35 2.63
C ASP A 140 18.98 -25.54 3.79
N GLY A 141 19.51 -26.23 4.80
CA GLY A 141 19.99 -25.60 6.03
C GLY A 141 18.88 -24.75 6.65
N ASN A 142 19.22 -23.56 7.12
CA ASN A 142 18.27 -22.60 7.69
C ASN A 142 17.57 -21.70 6.65
N ILE A 143 17.76 -21.94 5.34
CA ILE A 143 17.05 -21.21 4.27
C ILE A 143 16.10 -22.20 3.60
N TRP A 144 14.91 -22.28 4.19
CA TRP A 144 13.92 -23.29 3.88
C TRP A 144 13.08 -22.91 2.65
N PHE A 145 12.79 -23.90 1.81
CA PHE A 145 11.70 -23.82 0.84
C PHE A 145 11.13 -25.21 0.53
N GLU A 146 9.83 -25.38 0.74
CA GLU A 146 9.06 -26.44 0.09
C GLU A 146 7.82 -25.86 -0.58
N ARG A 147 7.42 -26.49 -1.69
CA ARG A 147 6.19 -26.12 -2.39
C ARG A 147 5.01 -26.33 -1.46
N THR A 148 4.27 -25.25 -1.22
CA THR A 148 3.03 -25.26 -0.43
C THR A 148 1.86 -25.18 -1.38
N GLU A 149 0.78 -25.90 -1.07
CA GLU A 149 -0.46 -25.90 -1.87
C GLU A 149 -1.52 -25.00 -1.24
N HIS A 150 -2.40 -24.43 -2.08
CA HIS A 150 -3.53 -23.65 -1.61
C HIS A 150 -4.63 -24.55 -1.03
N THR A 151 -5.34 -24.05 -0.01
CA THR A 151 -6.50 -24.72 0.58
C THR A 151 -7.78 -24.09 0.03
N TRP A 152 -8.34 -24.70 -1.03
CA TRP A 152 -9.54 -24.23 -1.72
C TRP A 152 -10.82 -24.41 -0.89
N ALA A 153 -11.55 -23.33 -0.68
CA ALA A 153 -12.81 -23.30 0.05
C ALA A 153 -13.91 -22.54 -0.72
N GLY A 154 -15.18 -22.86 -0.41
CA GLY A 154 -16.34 -22.23 -1.04
C GLY A 154 -16.57 -22.67 -2.49
N GLY A 155 -17.07 -21.75 -3.32
CA GLY A 155 -17.33 -21.95 -4.75
C GLY A 155 -18.80 -22.17 -5.11
N THR A 156 -19.09 -22.11 -6.40
CA THR A 156 -20.42 -22.37 -6.96
C THR A 156 -20.53 -23.83 -7.36
N LYS A 157 -21.64 -24.48 -7.00
CA LYS A 157 -21.94 -25.85 -7.44
C LYS A 157 -22.26 -25.85 -8.93
N GLU A 158 -21.58 -26.70 -9.68
CA GLU A 158 -21.87 -27.00 -11.07
C GLU A 158 -21.99 -28.52 -11.22
N PHE A 159 -23.04 -28.96 -11.91
CA PHE A 159 -23.24 -30.36 -12.24
C PHE A 159 -22.56 -30.63 -13.58
N ARG A 160 -21.67 -31.62 -13.61
CA ARG A 160 -20.96 -32.05 -14.82
C ARG A 160 -21.21 -33.54 -15.02
N VAL A 161 -21.25 -33.98 -16.27
CA VAL A 161 -21.32 -35.40 -16.58
C VAL A 161 -19.90 -35.93 -16.70
N ASP A 162 -19.57 -36.98 -15.95
CA ASP A 162 -18.29 -37.66 -16.07
C ASP A 162 -18.21 -38.31 -17.47
N PRO A 163 -17.21 -37.96 -18.30
CA PRO A 163 -17.14 -38.44 -19.68
C PRO A 163 -16.82 -39.95 -19.79
N LEU A 164 -16.35 -40.59 -18.71
CA LEU A 164 -16.02 -42.01 -18.66
C LEU A 164 -17.17 -42.85 -18.11
N THR A 165 -17.91 -42.35 -17.11
CA THR A 165 -18.97 -43.13 -16.43
C THR A 165 -20.37 -42.69 -16.82
N SER A 166 -20.54 -41.52 -17.43
CA SER A 166 -21.83 -40.87 -17.70
C SER A 166 -22.63 -40.52 -16.44
N ASP A 167 -22.01 -40.58 -15.27
CA ASP A 167 -22.62 -40.18 -14.01
C ASP A 167 -22.58 -38.66 -13.85
N GLU A 168 -23.60 -38.10 -13.21
CA GLU A 168 -23.63 -36.68 -12.85
C GLU A 168 -22.79 -36.47 -11.59
N VAL A 169 -21.70 -35.71 -11.72
CA VAL A 169 -20.79 -35.35 -10.63
C VAL A 169 -20.95 -33.87 -10.28
N VAL A 170 -20.96 -33.57 -8.99
CA VAL A 170 -20.97 -32.18 -8.49
C VAL A 170 -19.53 -31.68 -8.39
N VAL A 171 -19.23 -30.60 -9.09
CA VAL A 171 -17.94 -29.91 -9.04
C VAL A 171 -18.16 -28.51 -8.47
N TYR A 172 -17.21 -28.03 -7.66
CA TYR A 172 -17.20 -26.65 -7.18
C TYR A 172 -16.23 -25.84 -8.04
N ILE A 173 -16.74 -24.77 -8.65
CA ILE A 173 -15.95 -23.83 -9.45
C ILE A 173 -15.83 -22.48 -8.74
N LYS A 174 -14.88 -21.64 -9.16
CA LYS A 174 -14.65 -20.30 -8.57
C LYS A 174 -14.38 -20.34 -7.07
N ARG A 175 -13.70 -21.40 -6.59
CA ARG A 175 -13.26 -21.48 -5.20
C ARG A 175 -12.18 -20.45 -4.94
N LYS A 176 -12.00 -20.11 -3.66
CA LYS A 176 -10.91 -19.22 -3.23
C LYS A 176 -10.06 -19.92 -2.17
N CYS A 177 -8.78 -19.59 -2.13
CA CYS A 177 -7.92 -20.03 -1.03
C CYS A 177 -8.43 -19.42 0.28
N SER A 178 -8.61 -20.25 1.30
CA SER A 178 -9.06 -19.83 2.63
C SER A 178 -8.09 -18.89 3.34
N TYR A 179 -6.79 -18.97 3.02
CA TYR A 179 -5.74 -18.16 3.65
C TYR A 179 -5.47 -16.83 2.94
N CYS A 180 -5.20 -16.88 1.63
CA CYS A 180 -4.76 -15.70 0.88
C CYS A 180 -5.82 -15.13 -0.08
N GLY A 181 -6.97 -15.81 -0.23
CA GLY A 181 -8.04 -15.37 -1.13
C GLY A 181 -7.76 -15.56 -2.63
N ALA A 182 -6.64 -16.21 -3.00
CA ALA A 182 -6.33 -16.56 -4.39
C ALA A 182 -7.50 -17.25 -5.08
N ASN A 183 -7.73 -16.97 -6.37
CA ASN A 183 -8.77 -17.64 -7.16
C ASN A 183 -8.25 -18.96 -7.72
N GLU A 184 -8.96 -20.05 -7.45
CA GLU A 184 -8.63 -21.39 -7.95
C GLU A 184 -8.43 -21.44 -9.47
N GLU A 185 -9.26 -20.75 -10.24
CA GLU A 185 -9.21 -20.79 -11.71
C GLU A 185 -7.85 -20.31 -12.26
N HIS A 186 -7.16 -19.44 -11.53
CA HIS A 186 -5.86 -18.90 -11.93
C HIS A 186 -4.68 -19.62 -11.26
N TYR A 187 -4.90 -20.17 -10.07
CA TYR A 187 -3.84 -20.66 -9.17
C TYR A 187 -3.83 -22.19 -8.96
N ALA A 188 -4.86 -22.92 -9.39
CA ALA A 188 -4.86 -24.40 -9.38
C ALA A 188 -4.23 -24.99 -10.65
N ARG A 189 -3.18 -24.35 -11.20
CA ARG A 189 -2.47 -24.85 -12.39
C ARG A 189 -1.61 -26.06 -12.00
N GLY A 190 -1.41 -26.97 -12.96
CA GLY A 190 -0.66 -28.22 -12.74
C GLY A 190 0.83 -28.01 -12.44
N ASP A 191 1.53 -29.10 -12.13
CA ASP A 191 2.89 -29.15 -11.57
C ASP A 191 4.03 -28.47 -12.35
N GLN A 192 3.75 -27.96 -13.56
CA GLN A 192 4.75 -27.32 -14.41
C GLN A 192 4.88 -25.80 -14.21
N LEU A 193 3.95 -25.18 -13.48
CA LEU A 193 4.00 -23.76 -13.15
C LEU A 193 4.06 -23.62 -11.62
N GLU A 194 5.01 -22.84 -11.11
CA GLU A 194 5.06 -22.59 -9.67
C GLU A 194 3.86 -21.70 -9.27
N THR A 195 2.81 -22.31 -8.72
CA THR A 195 1.66 -21.62 -8.15
C THR A 195 1.88 -21.49 -6.64
N HIS A 196 2.24 -20.30 -6.18
CA HIS A 196 2.78 -20.11 -4.83
C HIS A 196 1.68 -19.88 -3.78
N ALA A 197 1.37 -20.91 -3.01
CA ALA A 197 1.00 -20.68 -1.62
C ALA A 197 2.26 -20.36 -0.82
N TYR A 198 2.19 -19.35 0.04
CA TYR A 198 3.31 -18.95 0.88
C TYR A 198 3.19 -19.58 2.27
N ALA A 199 4.20 -20.35 2.66
CA ALA A 199 4.20 -21.13 3.89
C ALA A 199 3.90 -20.31 5.15
N LEU A 200 4.35 -19.05 5.22
CA LEU A 200 4.15 -18.19 6.39
C LEU A 200 2.67 -17.81 6.62
N ILE A 201 1.89 -17.63 5.56
CA ILE A 201 0.49 -17.18 5.65
C ILE A 201 -0.52 -18.30 5.43
N HIS A 202 -0.08 -19.49 4.98
CA HIS A 202 -0.92 -20.69 4.78
C HIS A 202 -0.85 -21.59 6.01
N THR A 203 -1.18 -21.04 7.16
CA THR A 203 -1.27 -21.76 8.44
C THR A 203 -2.25 -21.06 9.37
N ASP A 204 -2.98 -21.85 10.14
CA ASP A 204 -3.82 -21.35 11.23
C ASP A 204 -2.98 -20.98 12.46
N ASP A 205 -1.88 -21.71 12.71
CA ASP A 205 -0.95 -21.48 13.82
C ASP A 205 0.47 -21.22 13.29
N ILE A 206 0.91 -19.97 13.42
CA ILE A 206 2.22 -19.54 12.93
C ILE A 206 3.38 -20.05 13.80
N LYS A 207 3.15 -20.25 15.10
CA LYS A 207 4.19 -20.76 16.01
C LYS A 207 4.41 -22.24 15.78
N ALA A 208 3.33 -23.02 15.65
CA ALA A 208 3.42 -24.42 15.24
C ALA A 208 4.10 -24.57 13.88
N ARG A 209 3.78 -23.69 12.93
CA ARG A 209 4.45 -23.68 11.62
C ARG A 209 5.95 -23.43 11.73
N ILE A 210 6.38 -22.45 12.52
CA ILE A 210 7.82 -22.21 12.75
C ILE A 210 8.48 -23.40 13.44
N ALA A 211 7.80 -24.03 14.40
CA ALA A 211 8.29 -25.23 15.06
C ALA A 211 8.51 -26.40 14.08
N GLU A 212 7.61 -26.59 13.12
CA GLU A 212 7.79 -27.59 12.04
C GLU A 212 9.01 -27.29 11.16
N LEU A 213 9.25 -26.01 10.85
CA LEU A 213 10.31 -25.60 9.93
C LEU A 213 11.70 -25.61 10.58
N PHE A 214 11.79 -25.18 11.84
CA PHE A 214 13.07 -24.86 12.49
C PHE A 214 13.23 -25.47 13.91
N GLY A 215 12.22 -26.17 14.44
CA GLY A 215 12.25 -26.87 15.74
C GLY A 215 11.37 -26.23 16.83
N GLU A 216 10.87 -27.03 17.78
CA GLU A 216 9.86 -26.63 18.79
C GLU A 216 10.23 -25.42 19.65
N ASP A 217 11.52 -25.25 19.97
CA ASP A 217 12.01 -24.15 20.82
C ASP A 217 12.44 -22.91 20.02
N MET A 218 12.18 -22.86 18.70
CA MET A 218 12.66 -21.77 17.86
C MET A 218 11.89 -20.46 18.10
N HIS A 219 12.63 -19.41 18.46
CA HIS A 219 12.14 -18.04 18.58
C HIS A 219 13.08 -17.09 17.82
N PHE A 220 12.51 -16.02 17.27
CA PHE A 220 13.24 -15.01 16.48
C PHE A 220 13.19 -13.66 17.17
N ASP A 221 14.36 -13.12 17.53
CA ASP A 221 14.46 -11.78 18.10
C ASP A 221 14.14 -10.71 17.07
N VAL A 222 14.61 -10.90 15.83
CA VAL A 222 14.47 -9.94 14.75
C VAL A 222 13.83 -10.59 13.54
N ILE A 223 12.74 -10.00 13.04
CA ILE A 223 12.15 -10.38 11.76
C ILE A 223 12.27 -9.20 10.79
N ILE A 224 12.85 -9.43 9.61
CA ILE A 224 13.13 -8.36 8.66
C ILE A 224 12.88 -8.79 7.22
N GLY A 225 12.32 -7.88 6.42
CA GLY A 225 12.55 -7.88 4.99
C GLY A 225 11.45 -7.22 4.15
N ASN A 226 11.21 -7.73 2.95
CA ASN A 226 10.27 -7.18 1.98
C ASN A 226 9.25 -8.24 1.52
N PRO A 227 8.03 -8.29 2.11
CA PRO A 227 6.99 -9.25 1.76
C PRO A 227 6.48 -9.11 0.31
N PRO A 228 5.88 -10.16 -0.27
CA PRO A 228 5.08 -10.05 -1.48
C PRO A 228 3.91 -9.07 -1.30
N TYR A 229 3.66 -8.20 -2.29
CA TYR A 229 2.66 -7.13 -2.16
C TYR A 229 1.24 -7.54 -2.54
N GLN A 230 1.08 -8.36 -3.58
CA GLN A 230 -0.22 -8.74 -4.13
C GLN A 230 -0.16 -10.12 -4.77
N LEU A 231 -1.32 -10.74 -4.99
CA LEU A 231 -1.46 -11.91 -5.85
C LEU A 231 -1.62 -11.45 -7.32
N SER A 232 -0.98 -12.16 -8.25
CA SER A 232 -1.13 -11.97 -9.69
C SER A 232 -2.45 -12.58 -10.18
N ASP A 233 -3.44 -11.74 -10.43
CA ASP A 233 -4.78 -12.18 -10.87
C ASP A 233 -4.84 -12.55 -12.37
N GLY A 234 -3.71 -12.67 -13.08
CA GLY A 234 -3.67 -13.06 -14.50
C GLY A 234 -4.32 -12.09 -15.49
N GLY A 235 -4.73 -10.90 -15.04
CA GLY A 235 -5.31 -9.83 -15.87
C GLY A 235 -4.49 -8.54 -15.79
N TYR A 236 -4.48 -7.78 -16.89
CA TYR A 236 -3.90 -6.43 -16.91
C TYR A 236 -4.74 -5.47 -16.05
N GLY A 237 -4.22 -5.08 -14.87
CA GLY A 237 -4.62 -3.86 -14.16
C GLY A 237 -5.39 -3.97 -12.81
N THR A 238 -4.94 -3.13 -11.87
CA THR A 238 -5.66 -2.40 -10.80
C THR A 238 -6.59 -3.07 -9.77
N SER A 239 -6.92 -4.37 -9.83
CA SER A 239 -7.87 -4.99 -8.86
C SER A 239 -7.28 -6.03 -7.89
N ALA A 240 -5.99 -6.33 -8.00
CA ALA A 240 -5.29 -7.32 -7.19
C ALA A 240 -5.41 -7.01 -5.68
N ALA A 241 -5.81 -8.02 -4.90
CA ALA A 241 -5.90 -7.89 -3.45
C ALA A 241 -4.48 -7.83 -2.85
N PRO A 242 -4.23 -6.90 -1.91
CA PRO A 242 -2.97 -6.89 -1.19
C PRO A 242 -2.84 -8.16 -0.35
N ILE A 243 -1.61 -8.67 -0.20
CA ILE A 243 -1.31 -9.81 0.68
C ILE A 243 -0.21 -9.51 1.71
N TYR A 244 0.54 -8.42 1.56
CA TYR A 244 1.65 -8.08 2.47
C TYR A 244 1.19 -7.95 3.92
N GLN A 245 -0.03 -7.49 4.16
CA GLN A 245 -0.60 -7.34 5.50
C GLN A 245 -0.69 -8.68 6.23
N LEU A 246 -0.98 -9.78 5.51
CA LEU A 246 -1.05 -11.11 6.09
C LEU A 246 0.32 -11.59 6.57
N PHE A 247 1.39 -11.23 5.83
CA PHE A 247 2.76 -11.54 6.24
C PHE A 247 3.16 -10.75 7.48
N VAL A 248 2.84 -9.45 7.52
CA VAL A 248 3.11 -8.60 8.68
C VAL A 248 2.39 -9.14 9.91
N GLU A 249 1.10 -9.46 9.81
CA GLU A 249 0.30 -10.02 10.91
C GLU A 249 0.88 -11.34 11.43
N LYS A 250 1.25 -12.27 10.53
CA LYS A 250 1.85 -13.55 10.92
C LYS A 250 3.23 -13.37 11.56
N ALA A 251 4.05 -12.46 11.02
CA ALA A 251 5.36 -12.16 11.57
C ALA A 251 5.27 -11.53 12.97
N LEU A 252 4.38 -10.56 13.19
CA LEU A 252 4.15 -10.00 14.52
C LEU A 252 3.56 -11.04 15.49
N GLY A 253 2.77 -11.99 14.98
CA GLY A 253 2.26 -13.12 15.77
C GLY A 253 3.34 -14.10 16.27
N LEU A 254 4.55 -14.06 15.70
CA LEU A 254 5.71 -14.77 16.24
C LEU A 254 6.32 -14.11 17.48
N ASP A 255 5.80 -12.94 17.87
CA ASP A 255 6.25 -12.19 19.04
C ASP A 255 7.77 -11.89 19.00
N PRO A 256 8.30 -11.32 17.90
CA PRO A 256 9.69 -10.92 17.85
C PRO A 256 9.93 -9.74 18.77
N ARG A 257 11.20 -9.43 19.02
CA ARG A 257 11.55 -8.17 19.67
C ARG A 257 11.49 -7.00 18.71
N PHE A 258 12.03 -7.18 17.51
CA PHE A 258 11.99 -6.18 16.45
C PHE A 258 11.41 -6.76 15.18
N ALA A 259 10.58 -5.97 14.50
CA ALA A 259 10.10 -6.27 13.16
C ALA A 259 10.38 -5.08 12.23
N VAL A 260 11.03 -5.33 11.09
CA VAL A 260 11.39 -4.28 10.12
C VAL A 260 10.95 -4.68 8.72
N PHE A 261 9.91 -4.03 8.20
CA PHE A 261 9.29 -4.43 6.93
C PHE A 261 9.15 -3.31 5.94
N VAL A 262 9.43 -3.63 4.67
CA VAL A 262 9.05 -2.80 3.53
C VAL A 262 7.61 -3.10 3.14
N THR A 263 6.75 -2.09 3.04
CA THR A 263 5.35 -2.25 2.60
C THR A 263 4.91 -1.13 1.66
N PRO A 264 3.92 -1.35 0.78
CA PRO A 264 3.31 -0.27 0.02
C PRO A 264 2.61 0.74 0.95
N SER A 265 2.86 2.05 0.82
CA SER A 265 2.30 3.09 1.72
C SER A 265 0.80 3.35 1.53
N ARG A 266 0.12 2.61 0.64
CA ARG A 266 -1.32 2.80 0.36
C ARG A 266 -2.19 2.58 1.61
N TRP A 267 -1.75 1.72 2.53
CA TRP A 267 -2.49 1.44 3.77
C TRP A 267 -2.62 2.66 4.68
N PHE A 268 -1.81 3.71 4.51
CA PHE A 268 -1.86 4.93 5.33
C PHE A 268 -3.24 5.58 5.36
N ALA A 269 -3.91 5.67 4.21
CA ALA A 269 -5.20 6.36 4.09
C ALA A 269 -6.18 5.64 3.16
N GLY A 270 -5.99 4.34 2.92
CA GLY A 270 -6.92 3.56 2.10
C GLY A 270 -6.39 2.18 1.76
N GLY A 271 -6.73 1.72 0.55
CA GLY A 271 -6.40 0.40 0.05
C GLY A 271 -7.48 -0.64 0.34
N LYS A 272 -7.78 -1.44 -0.68
CA LYS A 272 -8.87 -2.41 -0.68
C LYS A 272 -8.60 -3.51 0.35
N GLY A 273 -9.48 -3.62 1.35
CA GLY A 273 -9.39 -4.66 2.38
C GLY A 273 -8.35 -4.38 3.47
N LEU A 274 -7.88 -3.14 3.61
CA LEU A 274 -6.83 -2.77 4.56
C LEU A 274 -7.33 -1.93 5.74
N ASP A 275 -8.65 -1.79 5.92
CA ASP A 275 -9.20 -0.90 6.96
C ASP A 275 -8.88 -1.40 8.38
N GLU A 276 -9.09 -2.69 8.66
CA GLU A 276 -8.73 -3.29 9.96
C GLU A 276 -7.21 -3.34 10.17
N TYR A 277 -6.44 -3.68 9.12
CA TYR A 277 -4.98 -3.62 9.18
C TYR A 277 -4.49 -2.20 9.52
N ARG A 278 -4.97 -1.18 8.81
CA ARG A 278 -4.66 0.23 9.06
C ARG A 278 -5.00 0.57 10.51
N LYS A 279 -6.22 0.29 10.96
CA LYS A 279 -6.66 0.57 12.33
C LYS A 279 -5.72 -0.06 13.36
N SER A 280 -5.39 -1.35 13.20
CA SER A 280 -4.48 -2.06 14.12
C SER A 280 -3.08 -1.43 14.16
N MET A 281 -2.51 -1.12 13.00
CA MET A 281 -1.17 -0.55 12.87
C MET A 281 -1.09 0.88 13.40
N LEU A 282 -2.13 1.71 13.20
CA LEU A 282 -2.18 3.07 13.75
C LEU A 282 -2.33 3.07 15.28
N SER A 283 -3.12 2.15 15.83
CA SER A 283 -3.29 2.01 17.28
C SER A 283 -2.13 1.35 18.02
N ASP A 284 -1.14 0.81 17.30
CA ASP A 284 -0.02 0.11 17.91
C ASP A 284 1.12 1.08 18.25
N HIS A 285 1.23 1.46 19.53
CA HIS A 285 2.25 2.38 20.05
C HIS A 285 3.66 1.77 20.10
N ARG A 286 3.81 0.50 19.70
CA ARG A 286 5.10 -0.17 19.44
C ARG A 286 5.70 0.19 18.08
N MET A 287 4.97 0.91 17.23
CA MET A 287 5.51 1.46 16.00
C MET A 287 6.51 2.57 16.31
N ARG A 288 7.81 2.31 16.13
CA ARG A 288 8.89 3.21 16.53
C ARG A 288 9.30 4.18 15.41
N ALA A 289 9.32 3.70 14.17
CA ALA A 289 9.69 4.55 13.03
C ALA A 289 9.04 4.13 11.71
N ILE A 290 8.76 5.10 10.85
CA ILE A 290 8.33 4.91 9.45
C ILE A 290 9.19 5.82 8.56
N ILE A 291 9.85 5.21 7.57
CA ILE A 291 10.58 5.91 6.51
C ILE A 291 9.80 5.74 5.21
N ASP A 292 9.25 6.84 4.72
CA ASP A 292 8.28 6.85 3.63
C ASP A 292 8.88 7.42 2.33
N TYR A 293 8.65 6.73 1.21
CA TYR A 293 9.09 7.07 -0.13
C TYR A 293 7.85 7.28 -1.02
N PRO A 294 7.36 8.52 -1.17
CA PRO A 294 6.13 8.79 -1.92
C PRO A 294 6.26 8.66 -3.42
N LYS A 295 7.45 8.92 -3.97
CA LYS A 295 7.64 8.91 -5.41
C LYS A 295 7.56 7.50 -5.98
N LEU A 296 6.89 7.43 -7.12
CA LEU A 296 6.90 6.27 -7.98
C LEU A 296 8.35 5.94 -8.41
N TYR A 297 8.75 4.67 -8.31
CA TYR A 297 10.08 4.14 -8.68
C TYR A 297 11.28 4.53 -7.79
N GLU A 298 11.11 5.35 -6.75
CA GLU A 298 12.26 5.84 -5.98
C GLU A 298 12.94 4.74 -5.17
N ALA A 299 12.18 4.02 -4.34
CA ALA A 299 12.74 2.91 -3.57
C ALA A 299 13.08 1.69 -4.44
N PHE A 300 12.40 1.53 -5.58
CA PHE A 300 12.53 0.39 -6.48
C PHE A 300 12.50 0.86 -7.94
N PRO A 301 13.66 1.20 -8.52
CA PRO A 301 13.76 1.61 -9.92
C PRO A 301 13.13 0.58 -10.85
N GLY A 302 12.31 1.02 -11.80
CA GLY A 302 11.64 0.15 -12.78
C GLY A 302 10.34 -0.51 -12.31
N VAL A 303 10.02 -0.50 -11.00
CA VAL A 303 8.79 -1.10 -10.46
C VAL A 303 7.73 -0.05 -10.13
N LYS A 304 6.57 -0.14 -10.80
CA LYS A 304 5.50 0.87 -10.69
C LYS A 304 4.62 0.67 -9.45
N ILE A 305 5.04 1.19 -8.30
CA ILE A 305 4.27 1.10 -7.05
C ILE A 305 3.45 2.38 -6.79
N ARG A 306 2.19 2.40 -7.25
CA ARG A 306 1.29 3.55 -7.03
C ARG A 306 1.00 3.76 -5.54
N GLY A 307 1.20 4.99 -5.07
CA GLY A 307 1.07 5.36 -3.65
C GLY A 307 2.40 5.36 -2.89
N GLY A 308 3.49 4.91 -3.52
CA GLY A 308 4.80 4.82 -2.90
C GLY A 308 4.96 3.60 -1.98
N VAL A 309 6.12 3.49 -1.35
CA VAL A 309 6.44 2.47 -0.36
C VAL A 309 7.00 3.11 0.88
N SER A 310 6.95 2.39 1.98
CA SER A 310 7.64 2.75 3.21
C SER A 310 8.33 1.51 3.75
N TYR A 311 9.32 1.71 4.61
CA TYR A 311 9.63 0.68 5.58
C TYR A 311 9.37 1.22 6.98
N PHE A 312 8.98 0.31 7.86
CA PHE A 312 8.72 0.63 9.25
C PHE A 312 9.55 -0.23 10.18
N MET A 313 9.71 0.24 11.40
CA MET A 313 10.27 -0.51 12.51
C MET A 313 9.26 -0.55 13.64
N TRP A 314 8.94 -1.77 14.03
CA TRP A 314 8.16 -2.09 15.19
C TRP A 314 9.09 -2.69 16.24
N ASP A 315 8.91 -2.29 17.49
CA ASP A 315 9.73 -2.67 18.64
C ASP A 315 8.79 -3.08 19.77
N ARG A 316 8.80 -4.35 20.15
CA ARG A 316 7.84 -4.92 21.11
C ARG A 316 7.81 -4.17 22.43
N ASP A 317 8.96 -3.66 22.84
CA ASP A 317 9.17 -3.04 24.15
C ASP A 317 8.99 -1.50 24.07
N HIS A 318 8.74 -0.95 22.89
CA HIS A 318 8.45 0.48 22.69
C HIS A 318 6.98 0.80 23.01
N ASP A 319 6.75 1.90 23.70
CA ASP A 319 5.41 2.46 23.94
C ASP A 319 5.50 3.98 23.85
N GLY A 320 5.25 4.53 22.67
CA GLY A 320 5.43 5.96 22.45
C GLY A 320 5.15 6.43 21.03
N PRO A 321 5.52 7.68 20.73
CA PRO A 321 5.33 8.23 19.40
C PRO A 321 6.19 7.49 18.37
N CYS A 322 5.69 7.45 17.14
CA CYS A 322 6.42 6.96 15.97
C CYS A 322 7.13 8.12 15.28
N THR A 323 8.42 7.96 14.99
CA THR A 323 9.18 8.91 14.19
C THR A 323 8.91 8.69 12.70
N ILE A 324 8.46 9.72 11.99
CA ILE A 324 8.16 9.67 10.56
C ILE A 324 9.14 10.56 9.79
N GLN A 325 9.81 9.98 8.80
CA GLN A 325 10.68 10.70 7.86
C GLN A 325 10.21 10.43 6.43
N THR A 326 10.01 11.50 5.67
CA THR A 326 9.76 11.40 4.22
C THR A 326 11.09 11.48 3.47
N MET A 327 11.24 10.63 2.46
CA MET A 327 12.36 10.59 1.52
C MET A 327 11.88 11.06 0.15
N TRP A 328 12.72 11.86 -0.53
CA TRP A 328 12.45 12.39 -1.86
C TRP A 328 13.78 12.54 -2.62
N ASP A 329 13.85 11.95 -3.81
CA ASP A 329 15.09 11.90 -4.62
C ASP A 329 16.31 11.39 -3.82
N GLY A 330 16.09 10.38 -2.97
CA GLY A 330 17.12 9.75 -2.14
C GLY A 330 17.54 10.56 -0.92
N LYS A 331 16.86 11.66 -0.59
CA LYS A 331 17.20 12.53 0.53
C LYS A 331 16.03 12.72 1.49
N PRO A 332 16.28 12.88 2.80
CA PRO A 332 15.24 13.27 3.73
C PRO A 332 14.69 14.66 3.36
N VAL A 333 13.37 14.80 3.37
CA VAL A 333 12.68 16.09 3.21
C VAL A 333 12.08 16.49 4.54
N GLY A 334 12.44 17.70 4.97
CA GLY A 334 12.06 18.20 6.29
C GLY A 334 12.71 17.39 7.42
N GLU A 335 12.45 17.83 8.64
CA GLU A 335 12.89 17.13 9.84
C GLU A 335 11.99 15.91 10.13
N PRO A 336 12.53 14.83 10.73
CA PRO A 336 11.73 13.75 11.26
C PRO A 336 10.74 14.29 12.30
N ALA A 337 9.51 13.78 12.30
CA ALA A 337 8.50 14.14 13.29
C ALA A 337 8.09 12.92 14.11
N ALA A 338 8.21 13.01 15.43
CA ALA A 338 7.71 12.00 16.36
C ALA A 338 6.26 12.35 16.75
N ARG A 339 5.31 11.43 16.48
CA ARG A 339 3.90 11.60 16.86
C ARG A 339 3.18 10.27 17.03
N TYR A 340 2.08 10.28 17.78
CA TYR A 340 1.16 9.15 17.84
C TYR A 340 0.43 9.00 16.50
N LEU A 341 0.24 7.75 16.07
CA LEU A 341 -0.33 7.45 14.75
C LEU A 341 -1.86 7.37 14.76
N ASP A 342 -2.46 7.27 15.94
CA ASP A 342 -3.90 7.11 16.19
C ASP A 342 -4.63 8.43 16.49
N GLU A 343 -3.99 9.59 16.29
CA GLU A 343 -4.66 10.90 16.35
C GLU A 343 -5.81 11.00 15.32
N TYR A 344 -5.68 10.27 14.22
CA TYR A 344 -6.68 10.16 13.16
C TYR A 344 -6.86 8.71 12.72
N ASP A 345 -7.95 8.41 12.02
CA ASP A 345 -8.25 7.10 11.44
C ASP A 345 -7.44 6.78 10.16
N VAL A 346 -6.56 7.72 9.77
CA VAL A 346 -5.59 7.60 8.69
C VAL A 346 -4.24 8.19 9.10
N LEU A 347 -3.16 7.68 8.55
CA LEU A 347 -1.85 8.31 8.69
C LEU A 347 -1.75 9.54 7.79
N VAL A 348 -1.70 10.74 8.39
CA VAL A 348 -1.43 11.99 7.68
C VAL A 348 0.01 11.99 7.18
N ARG A 349 0.22 11.57 5.93
CA ARG A 349 1.55 11.26 5.38
C ARG A 349 2.62 12.35 5.56
N ARG A 350 2.26 13.63 5.39
CA ARG A 350 3.20 14.76 5.41
C ARG A 350 3.27 15.39 6.80
N ASN A 351 4.48 15.53 7.35
CA ASN A 351 4.71 16.15 8.65
C ASN A 351 4.25 17.61 8.69
N GLU A 352 4.46 18.33 7.59
CA GLU A 352 4.08 19.73 7.43
C GLU A 352 2.55 19.93 7.42
N ALA A 353 1.78 18.89 7.11
CA ALA A 353 0.31 18.96 7.07
C ALA A 353 -0.34 18.83 8.45
N VAL A 354 0.35 18.25 9.44
CA VAL A 354 -0.25 17.98 10.75
C VAL A 354 -0.57 19.25 11.53
N PRO A 355 0.33 20.24 11.67
CA PRO A 355 -0.01 21.50 12.35
C PRO A 355 -1.20 22.23 11.71
N ILE A 356 -1.29 22.19 10.37
CA ILE A 356 -2.42 22.75 9.61
C ILE A 356 -3.71 22.04 10.00
N LEU A 357 -3.73 20.70 9.94
CA LEU A 357 -4.92 19.92 10.28
C LEU A 357 -5.34 20.12 11.75
N GLN A 358 -4.38 20.22 12.67
CA GLN A 358 -4.66 20.50 14.08
C GLN A 358 -5.34 21.85 14.28
N LYS A 359 -4.89 22.91 13.59
CA LYS A 359 -5.55 24.23 13.62
C LYS A 359 -6.98 24.19 13.10
N VAL A 360 -7.22 23.42 12.03
CA VAL A 360 -8.55 23.21 11.47
C VAL A 360 -9.44 22.46 12.46
N ARG A 361 -8.96 21.36 13.03
CA ARG A 361 -9.71 20.54 13.99
C ARG A 361 -9.97 21.24 15.32
N ALA A 362 -9.08 22.14 15.75
CA ALA A 362 -9.25 22.91 16.99
C ALA A 362 -10.52 23.79 16.99
N GLN A 363 -11.08 24.13 15.82
CA GLN A 363 -12.35 24.87 15.73
C GLN A 363 -13.58 24.00 16.03
N ASN A 364 -13.43 22.67 16.14
CA ASN A 364 -14.52 21.71 16.43
C ASN A 364 -15.73 21.82 15.49
N GLU A 365 -15.47 22.17 14.22
CA GLU A 365 -16.51 22.28 13.20
C GLU A 365 -16.95 20.88 12.72
N PRO A 366 -18.23 20.70 12.37
CA PRO A 366 -18.69 19.46 11.75
C PRO A 366 -17.92 19.16 10.46
N SER A 367 -17.89 17.90 10.05
CA SER A 367 -17.22 17.49 8.82
C SER A 367 -18.16 17.50 7.61
N LEU A 368 -17.64 17.86 6.44
CA LEU A 368 -18.34 17.68 5.16
C LEU A 368 -18.66 16.22 4.85
N GLU A 369 -17.97 15.25 5.45
CA GLU A 369 -18.31 13.83 5.30
C GLU A 369 -19.80 13.58 5.54
N ALA A 370 -20.42 14.28 6.50
CA ALA A 370 -21.84 14.17 6.82
C ALA A 370 -22.77 14.68 5.70
N ARG A 371 -22.33 15.62 4.86
CA ARG A 371 -23.08 16.15 3.72
C ARG A 371 -22.95 15.30 2.46
N VAL A 372 -21.78 14.71 2.28
CA VAL A 372 -21.46 13.96 1.05
C VAL A 372 -22.18 12.62 1.05
N SER A 373 -22.90 12.34 -0.04
CA SER A 373 -23.65 11.09 -0.20
C SER A 373 -22.75 9.86 -0.20
N SER A 374 -23.30 8.72 0.22
CA SER A 374 -22.69 7.41 -0.08
C SER A 374 -22.65 7.12 -1.58
N ARG A 375 -21.94 6.05 -1.96
CA ARG A 375 -21.93 5.50 -3.32
C ARG A 375 -23.36 5.25 -3.82
N LYS A 376 -23.59 5.50 -5.13
CA LYS A 376 -24.90 5.41 -5.81
C LYS A 376 -25.97 6.28 -5.13
N PRO A 377 -25.83 7.63 -5.13
CA PRO A 377 -26.78 8.52 -4.48
C PRO A 377 -28.23 8.33 -4.92
N PHE A 378 -28.47 7.95 -6.18
CA PHE A 378 -29.80 7.65 -6.72
C PHE A 378 -29.98 6.16 -7.03
N GLY A 379 -29.12 5.27 -6.51
CA GLY A 379 -29.16 3.82 -6.72
C GLY A 379 -28.77 3.33 -8.13
N LEU A 380 -28.31 4.21 -9.02
CA LEU A 380 -27.95 3.90 -10.40
C LEU A 380 -26.44 3.61 -10.55
N PRO A 381 -26.02 2.48 -11.14
CA PRO A 381 -24.60 2.16 -11.35
C PRO A 381 -23.97 3.01 -12.47
N THR A 382 -22.63 3.08 -12.52
CA THR A 382 -21.86 3.87 -13.50
C THR A 382 -22.22 3.59 -14.95
N ASN A 383 -22.51 2.32 -15.29
CA ASN A 383 -22.85 1.87 -16.64
C ASN A 383 -24.33 2.04 -17.02
N PHE A 384 -25.15 2.57 -16.11
CA PHE A 384 -26.54 2.87 -16.41
C PHE A 384 -26.65 4.17 -17.23
N HIS A 385 -27.39 4.11 -18.33
CA HIS A 385 -27.66 5.25 -19.20
C HIS A 385 -29.15 5.30 -19.55
N GLY A 386 -29.74 6.49 -19.45
CA GLY A 386 -31.11 6.75 -19.88
C GLY A 386 -31.23 7.00 -21.38
N LYS A 387 -32.36 7.59 -21.79
CA LYS A 387 -32.60 8.03 -23.17
C LYS A 387 -31.81 9.30 -23.49
N GLU A 388 -31.47 9.51 -24.75
CA GLU A 388 -30.77 10.73 -25.19
C GLU A 388 -31.64 12.00 -25.09
N THR A 389 -32.96 11.84 -25.17
CA THR A 389 -33.92 12.96 -25.13
C THR A 389 -35.05 12.67 -24.14
N PRO A 390 -35.71 13.71 -23.58
CA PRO A 390 -36.83 13.52 -22.67
C PRO A 390 -38.12 13.08 -23.38
N ARG A 391 -38.12 12.98 -24.71
CA ARG A 391 -39.33 12.73 -25.51
C ARG A 391 -39.92 11.36 -25.17
N GLY A 392 -41.21 11.35 -24.82
CA GLY A 392 -41.94 10.14 -24.46
C GLY A 392 -41.71 9.66 -23.02
N LEU A 393 -41.05 10.46 -22.17
CA LEU A 393 -41.00 10.25 -20.72
C LEU A 393 -42.16 11.01 -20.06
N LYS A 394 -42.79 10.40 -19.04
CA LYS A 394 -43.92 10.99 -18.31
C LYS A 394 -43.48 12.08 -17.35
N ALA A 395 -42.42 11.81 -16.59
CA ALA A 395 -41.81 12.72 -15.62
C ALA A 395 -40.30 12.69 -15.85
N PRO A 396 -39.78 13.40 -16.87
CA PRO A 396 -38.38 13.35 -17.26
C PRO A 396 -37.49 13.95 -16.17
N VAL A 397 -36.41 13.23 -15.83
CA VAL A 397 -35.33 13.66 -14.95
C VAL A 397 -34.03 13.61 -15.74
N GLN A 398 -33.26 14.69 -15.69
CA GLN A 398 -31.96 14.76 -16.34
C GLN A 398 -30.93 14.00 -15.49
N LEU A 399 -30.25 13.03 -16.11
CA LEU A 399 -29.30 12.13 -15.44
C LEU A 399 -27.87 12.45 -15.86
N PHE A 400 -27.06 12.91 -14.92
CA PHE A 400 -25.61 13.02 -15.06
C PHE A 400 -24.97 11.63 -14.93
N GLY A 401 -24.43 11.11 -16.03
CA GLY A 401 -23.79 9.80 -16.09
C GLY A 401 -22.34 9.85 -16.59
N SER A 402 -21.71 8.70 -16.71
CA SER A 402 -20.35 8.59 -17.26
C SER A 402 -20.30 9.12 -18.70
N ARG A 403 -19.48 10.15 -18.95
CA ARG A 403 -19.21 10.78 -20.26
C ARG A 403 -20.42 11.42 -20.98
N LYS A 404 -21.64 11.34 -20.45
CA LYS A 404 -22.84 11.92 -21.08
C LYS A 404 -23.96 12.20 -20.09
N ILE A 405 -24.79 13.17 -20.46
CA ILE A 405 -26.06 13.48 -19.80
C ILE A 405 -27.18 12.78 -20.57
N THR A 406 -28.07 12.08 -19.86
CA THR A 406 -29.21 11.35 -20.42
C THR A 406 -30.50 11.70 -19.67
N TRP A 407 -31.62 11.07 -20.02
CA TRP A 407 -32.93 11.32 -19.43
C TRP A 407 -33.60 10.02 -18.99
N VAL A 408 -34.21 10.02 -17.81
CA VAL A 408 -34.94 8.88 -17.24
C VAL A 408 -36.31 9.32 -16.75
N ASN A 409 -37.29 8.41 -16.61
CA ASN A 409 -38.47 8.76 -15.82
C ASN A 409 -38.10 8.78 -14.34
N ARG A 410 -38.70 9.70 -13.57
CA ARG A 410 -38.57 9.74 -12.10
C ARG A 410 -38.85 8.39 -11.43
N SER A 411 -39.78 7.60 -11.96
CA SER A 411 -40.11 6.26 -11.44
C SER A 411 -38.99 5.23 -11.59
N GLU A 412 -37.98 5.50 -12.42
CA GLU A 412 -36.81 4.64 -12.63
C GLU A 412 -35.69 4.94 -11.62
N ILE A 413 -35.88 5.94 -10.74
CA ILE A 413 -34.92 6.31 -9.70
C ILE A 413 -35.26 5.56 -8.42
N PRO A 414 -34.47 4.55 -8.02
CA PRO A 414 -34.80 3.68 -6.89
C PRO A 414 -34.53 4.30 -5.51
N GLN A 415 -33.76 5.39 -5.42
CA GLN A 415 -33.32 5.96 -4.14
C GLN A 415 -33.28 7.49 -4.19
N ASN A 416 -33.56 8.10 -3.03
CA ASN A 416 -33.44 9.54 -2.80
C ASN A 416 -34.18 10.40 -3.84
N ASP A 417 -35.37 9.97 -4.27
CA ASP A 417 -36.13 10.70 -5.29
C ASP A 417 -36.47 12.13 -4.85
N GLN A 418 -36.62 12.36 -3.55
CA GLN A 418 -36.86 13.68 -2.98
C GLN A 418 -35.71 14.67 -3.20
N TRP A 419 -34.48 14.18 -3.43
CA TRP A 419 -33.34 15.06 -3.73
C TRP A 419 -33.46 15.68 -5.13
N ILE A 420 -34.21 15.04 -6.04
CA ILE A 420 -34.35 15.49 -7.43
C ILE A 420 -34.79 16.95 -7.49
N ASP A 421 -35.67 17.36 -6.58
CA ASP A 421 -36.31 18.68 -6.56
C ASP A 421 -35.45 19.78 -5.90
N GLU A 422 -34.26 19.46 -5.40
CA GLU A 422 -33.34 20.39 -4.74
C GLU A 422 -32.18 20.81 -5.66
N TRP A 423 -31.49 21.90 -5.34
CA TRP A 423 -30.18 22.20 -5.93
C TRP A 423 -29.12 21.28 -5.34
N LYS A 424 -28.20 20.80 -6.18
CA LYS A 424 -27.15 19.85 -5.79
C LYS A 424 -25.81 20.36 -6.27
N VAL A 425 -24.77 20.05 -5.51
CA VAL A 425 -23.38 20.17 -5.97
C VAL A 425 -22.83 18.76 -6.13
N LEU A 426 -22.46 18.41 -7.36
CA LEU A 426 -21.93 17.09 -7.71
C LEU A 426 -20.41 17.12 -7.83
N MET A 427 -19.77 16.08 -7.34
CA MET A 427 -18.33 15.83 -7.48
C MET A 427 -18.12 14.50 -8.20
N THR A 428 -17.09 14.37 -9.04
CA THR A 428 -16.78 13.08 -9.65
C THR A 428 -16.29 12.10 -8.57
N ALA A 429 -16.84 10.89 -8.55
CA ALA A 429 -16.46 9.87 -7.57
C ALA A 429 -15.07 9.26 -7.85
N VAL A 430 -14.59 9.41 -9.08
CA VAL A 430 -13.26 9.00 -9.51
C VAL A 430 -12.58 10.19 -10.16
N GLN A 431 -11.37 10.47 -9.71
CA GLN A 431 -10.49 11.42 -10.34
C GLN A 431 -9.06 11.15 -9.90
N GLY A 432 -8.15 11.08 -10.85
CA GLY A 432 -6.74 11.23 -10.58
C GLY A 432 -5.95 11.21 -11.87
N THR A 433 -4.71 11.67 -11.79
CA THR A 433 -3.82 11.66 -12.95
C THR A 433 -2.93 10.41 -12.92
N SER A 434 -2.37 10.04 -14.07
CA SER A 434 -1.27 9.06 -14.15
C SER A 434 0.09 9.67 -13.78
N ALA A 435 0.11 10.88 -13.19
CA ALA A 435 1.33 11.61 -12.89
C ALA A 435 2.12 10.98 -11.73
N ALA A 436 3.43 11.19 -11.73
CA ALA A 436 4.32 10.73 -10.66
C ALA A 436 4.01 11.39 -9.29
N VAL A 437 3.44 12.61 -9.32
CA VAL A 437 2.93 13.34 -8.15
C VAL A 437 1.56 13.89 -8.53
N GLU A 438 0.53 13.53 -7.75
CA GLU A 438 -0.82 14.05 -7.96
C GLU A 438 -0.91 15.46 -7.36
N THR A 439 -1.30 16.44 -8.17
CA THR A 439 -1.49 17.85 -7.73
C THR A 439 -2.90 18.38 -8.03
N LYS A 440 -3.70 17.58 -8.76
CA LYS A 440 -5.10 17.86 -9.08
C LYS A 440 -5.99 16.97 -8.21
N PHE A 441 -6.38 17.50 -7.06
CA PHE A 441 -7.31 16.86 -6.14
C PHE A 441 -8.70 17.48 -6.32
N LEU A 442 -9.72 16.66 -6.54
CA LEU A 442 -11.11 17.07 -6.83
C LEU A 442 -11.35 17.72 -8.21
N SER A 443 -12.47 17.35 -8.83
CA SER A 443 -12.91 17.87 -10.13
C SER A 443 -13.54 19.24 -9.91
N LYS A 444 -13.76 19.99 -11.00
CA LYS A 444 -14.66 21.14 -10.92
C LYS A 444 -16.04 20.64 -10.44
N PRO A 445 -16.62 21.24 -9.37
CA PRO A 445 -17.96 20.87 -8.94
C PRO A 445 -18.99 21.22 -10.01
N ILE A 446 -20.00 20.37 -10.18
CA ILE A 446 -21.11 20.60 -11.10
C ILE A 446 -22.32 21.04 -10.27
N ILE A 447 -22.85 22.22 -10.56
CA ILE A 447 -24.13 22.67 -9.97
C ILE A 447 -25.26 22.07 -10.80
N ALA A 448 -26.10 21.25 -10.16
CA ALA A 448 -27.23 20.58 -10.80
C ALA A 448 -28.54 21.05 -10.16
N GLY A 449 -29.40 21.70 -10.95
CA GLY A 449 -30.66 22.26 -10.48
C GLY A 449 -31.76 21.21 -10.21
N PRO A 450 -32.95 21.64 -9.79
CA PRO A 450 -34.11 20.76 -9.64
C PRO A 450 -34.45 20.00 -10.93
N GLY A 451 -34.97 18.78 -10.81
CA GLY A 451 -35.26 17.89 -11.95
C GLY A 451 -34.05 17.09 -12.43
N THR A 452 -32.99 16.99 -11.63
CA THR A 452 -31.74 16.30 -11.97
C THR A 452 -31.40 15.16 -11.00
N ALA A 453 -30.69 14.15 -11.49
CA ALA A 453 -30.11 13.04 -10.72
C ALA A 453 -28.72 12.66 -11.28
N CYS A 454 -27.98 11.79 -10.60
CA CYS A 454 -26.69 11.29 -11.08
C CYS A 454 -26.51 9.79 -10.86
N SER A 455 -25.70 9.15 -11.71
CA SER A 455 -25.25 7.77 -11.46
C SER A 455 -24.10 7.74 -10.46
N GLU A 456 -23.63 6.53 -10.12
CA GLU A 456 -22.43 6.27 -9.32
C GLU A 456 -21.16 6.99 -9.79
N THR A 457 -21.11 7.47 -11.04
CA THR A 457 -20.02 8.33 -11.53
C THR A 457 -19.80 9.56 -10.66
N TYR A 458 -20.85 10.05 -9.98
CA TYR A 458 -20.80 11.25 -9.16
C TYR A 458 -21.24 10.98 -7.72
N LEU A 459 -20.80 11.83 -6.81
CA LEU A 459 -21.34 11.98 -5.46
C LEU A 459 -22.14 13.28 -5.39
N VAL A 460 -23.21 13.29 -4.60
CA VAL A 460 -23.89 14.51 -4.18
C VAL A 460 -23.12 15.06 -2.98
N ALA A 461 -22.29 16.08 -3.19
CA ALA A 461 -21.47 16.67 -2.14
C ALA A 461 -22.26 17.60 -1.19
N GLY A 462 -23.41 18.09 -1.64
CA GLY A 462 -24.31 18.93 -0.85
C GLY A 462 -25.64 19.16 -1.58
N ARG A 463 -26.67 19.49 -0.79
CA ARG A 463 -28.04 19.78 -1.25
C ARG A 463 -28.48 21.11 -0.67
N PHE A 464 -29.17 21.91 -1.48
CA PHE A 464 -29.46 23.31 -1.21
C PHE A 464 -30.85 23.71 -1.71
N ALA A 465 -31.44 24.73 -1.08
CA ALA A 465 -32.74 25.25 -1.48
C ALA A 465 -32.62 26.18 -2.70
N THR A 466 -31.49 26.86 -2.84
CA THR A 466 -31.28 27.87 -3.90
C THR A 466 -29.98 27.62 -4.69
N GLU A 467 -29.96 28.15 -5.91
CA GLU A 467 -28.77 28.14 -6.77
C GLU A 467 -27.60 28.88 -6.12
N ASP A 468 -27.86 30.02 -5.48
CA ASP A 468 -26.83 30.84 -4.84
C ASP A 468 -26.12 30.10 -3.70
N GLU A 469 -26.85 29.33 -2.89
CA GLU A 469 -26.25 28.48 -1.84
C GLU A 469 -25.37 27.39 -2.45
N ALA A 470 -25.85 26.72 -3.50
CA ALA A 470 -25.09 25.71 -4.23
C ALA A 470 -23.83 26.31 -4.88
N ALA A 471 -23.93 27.52 -5.44
CA ALA A 471 -22.81 28.23 -6.04
C ALA A 471 -21.76 28.63 -5.00
N ARG A 472 -22.16 29.14 -3.83
CA ARG A 472 -21.24 29.43 -2.72
C ARG A 472 -20.51 28.17 -2.26
N TYR A 473 -21.22 27.05 -2.11
CA TYR A 473 -20.61 25.77 -1.72
C TYR A 473 -19.66 25.24 -2.80
N ALA A 474 -20.03 25.32 -4.08
CA ALA A 474 -19.16 24.93 -5.18
C ALA A 474 -17.86 25.74 -5.21
N ARG A 475 -17.91 27.05 -4.95
CA ARG A 475 -16.70 27.89 -4.82
C ARG A 475 -15.85 27.48 -3.62
N TYR A 476 -16.47 27.20 -2.48
CA TYR A 476 -15.75 26.69 -1.30
C TYR A 476 -14.98 25.39 -1.60
N LEU A 477 -15.61 24.42 -2.25
CA LEU A 477 -14.97 23.15 -2.65
C LEU A 477 -13.81 23.33 -3.66
N ARG A 478 -13.79 24.43 -4.41
CA ARG A 478 -12.72 24.74 -5.39
C ARG A 478 -11.47 25.34 -4.77
N THR A 479 -11.51 25.79 -3.52
CA THR A 479 -10.35 26.39 -2.83
C THR A 479 -9.18 25.39 -2.77
N ARG A 480 -7.93 25.89 -2.81
CA ARG A 480 -6.75 25.05 -2.56
C ARG A 480 -6.80 24.47 -1.14
N PHE A 481 -7.27 25.24 -0.17
CA PHE A 481 -7.46 24.81 1.21
C PHE A 481 -8.30 23.52 1.32
N VAL A 482 -9.51 23.50 0.74
CA VAL A 482 -10.37 22.29 0.79
C VAL A 482 -9.71 21.11 0.07
N ARG A 483 -9.18 21.35 -1.12
CA ARG A 483 -8.56 20.31 -1.94
C ARG A 483 -7.29 19.73 -1.29
N PHE A 484 -6.57 20.54 -0.53
CA PHE A 484 -5.46 20.10 0.31
C PHE A 484 -5.94 19.21 1.44
N LEU A 485 -6.97 19.59 2.20
CA LEU A 485 -7.49 18.73 3.27
C LEU A 485 -8.01 17.38 2.74
N VAL A 486 -8.60 17.38 1.54
CA VAL A 486 -8.99 16.15 0.84
C VAL A 486 -7.77 15.32 0.42
N SER A 487 -6.70 15.95 -0.05
CA SER A 487 -5.48 15.23 -0.47
C SER A 487 -4.82 14.45 0.67
N LEU A 488 -4.97 14.91 1.92
CA LEU A 488 -4.46 14.22 3.10
C LEU A 488 -5.11 12.84 3.34
N ARG A 489 -6.31 12.60 2.79
CA ARG A 489 -7.03 11.32 2.91
C ARG A 489 -7.10 10.55 1.59
N LYS A 490 -6.97 11.25 0.46
CA LYS A 490 -7.12 10.66 -0.87
C LYS A 490 -5.86 9.89 -1.30
N SER A 491 -5.82 8.60 -0.97
CA SER A 491 -4.72 7.67 -1.32
C SER A 491 -4.83 7.05 -2.72
N THR A 492 -6.00 7.13 -3.35
CA THR A 492 -6.28 6.56 -4.68
C THR A 492 -7.14 7.51 -5.51
N GLN A 493 -7.40 7.15 -6.77
CA GLN A 493 -8.26 7.95 -7.64
C GLN A 493 -9.71 8.04 -7.15
N HIS A 494 -10.15 7.13 -6.28
CA HIS A 494 -11.51 7.18 -5.74
C HIS A 494 -11.61 8.26 -4.64
N ALA A 495 -12.62 9.13 -4.78
CA ALA A 495 -12.94 10.19 -3.82
C ALA A 495 -14.31 9.90 -3.18
N THR A 496 -14.35 8.90 -2.29
CA THR A 496 -15.55 8.54 -1.51
C THR A 496 -15.81 9.54 -0.38
N ARG A 497 -16.97 9.47 0.30
CA ARG A 497 -17.38 10.49 1.29
C ARG A 497 -16.36 10.72 2.42
N ASP A 498 -15.64 9.69 2.80
CA ASP A 498 -14.62 9.68 3.86
C ASP A 498 -13.41 10.56 3.52
N VAL A 499 -13.11 10.81 2.24
CA VAL A 499 -12.00 11.71 1.87
C VAL A 499 -12.30 13.16 2.26
N TYR A 500 -13.57 13.51 2.49
CA TYR A 500 -14.01 14.83 2.95
C TYR A 500 -14.02 14.95 4.48
N SER A 501 -13.61 13.90 5.23
CA SER A 501 -13.72 13.88 6.69
C SER A 501 -12.93 15.00 7.38
N PHE A 502 -11.80 15.41 6.79
CA PHE A 502 -10.97 16.51 7.30
C PHE A 502 -11.47 17.90 6.90
N VAL A 503 -12.42 18.00 5.96
CA VAL A 503 -12.92 19.29 5.48
C VAL A 503 -14.00 19.82 6.43
N PRO A 504 -13.84 21.04 6.98
CA PRO A 504 -14.82 21.63 7.88
C PRO A 504 -16.09 22.06 7.14
N ASP A 505 -17.24 21.83 7.76
CA ASP A 505 -18.54 22.31 7.31
C ASP A 505 -18.75 23.75 7.78
N VAL A 506 -18.13 24.69 7.08
CA VAL A 506 -18.22 26.12 7.40
C VAL A 506 -19.60 26.70 7.06
N PRO A 507 -20.06 27.74 7.78
CA PRO A 507 -21.25 28.49 7.39
C PRO A 507 -21.13 29.04 5.96
N LEU A 508 -22.16 28.86 5.14
CA LEU A 508 -22.22 29.39 3.77
C LEU A 508 -22.86 30.78 3.70
N ASP A 509 -22.61 31.60 4.73
CA ASP A 509 -23.14 32.96 4.92
C ASP A 509 -22.42 34.01 4.05
N ARG A 510 -21.25 33.65 3.51
CA ARG A 510 -20.39 34.49 2.67
C ARG A 510 -19.71 33.64 1.61
N GLU A 511 -19.02 34.31 0.69
CA GLU A 511 -18.12 33.64 -0.24
C GLU A 511 -16.77 33.34 0.44
N TRP A 512 -16.38 32.08 0.49
CA TRP A 512 -15.09 31.65 1.03
C TRP A 512 -14.03 31.64 -0.07
N THR A 513 -12.90 32.30 0.21
CA THR A 513 -11.68 32.29 -0.61
C THR A 513 -10.54 31.61 0.17
N ASP A 514 -9.48 31.20 -0.54
CA ASP A 514 -8.28 30.66 0.11
C ASP A 514 -7.72 31.62 1.18
N ALA A 515 -7.67 32.93 0.91
CA ALA A 515 -7.19 33.93 1.86
C ALA A 515 -8.05 33.98 3.14
N LEU A 516 -9.38 34.01 3.01
CA LEU A 516 -10.29 34.06 4.16
C LEU A 516 -10.24 32.77 4.98
N LEU A 517 -10.05 31.62 4.34
CA LEU A 517 -9.90 30.33 5.02
C LEU A 517 -8.56 30.27 5.76
N CYS A 518 -7.46 30.67 5.13
CA CYS A 518 -6.15 30.70 5.77
C CYS A 518 -6.13 31.64 6.99
N GLU A 519 -6.77 32.81 6.89
CA GLU A 519 -6.96 33.73 8.00
C GLU A 519 -7.80 33.10 9.13
N ARG A 520 -8.94 32.47 8.78
CA ARG A 520 -9.83 31.82 9.76
C ARG A 520 -9.12 30.79 10.62
N TYR A 521 -8.26 29.97 10.03
CA TYR A 521 -7.53 28.92 10.75
C TYR A 521 -6.15 29.35 11.25
N GLY A 522 -5.78 30.63 11.13
CA GLY A 522 -4.51 31.14 11.62
C GLY A 522 -3.29 30.46 10.98
N LEU A 523 -3.34 30.24 9.67
CA LEU A 523 -2.24 29.61 8.94
C LEU A 523 -1.07 30.58 8.75
N THR A 524 0.15 30.10 8.93
CA THR A 524 1.37 30.91 8.73
C THR A 524 1.72 31.00 7.25
N PRO A 525 2.55 31.98 6.82
CA PRO A 525 3.01 32.07 5.43
C PRO A 525 3.67 30.78 4.92
N GLU A 526 4.42 30.07 5.77
CA GLU A 526 5.09 28.81 5.43
C GLU A 526 4.08 27.67 5.23
N GLU A 527 3.06 27.58 6.07
CA GLU A 527 1.97 26.61 5.93
C GLU A 527 1.14 26.87 4.67
N ILE A 528 0.86 28.14 4.37
CA ILE A 528 0.18 28.55 3.14
C ILE A 528 1.03 28.14 1.94
N ALA A 529 2.31 28.52 1.90
CA ALA A 529 3.22 28.13 0.81
C ALA A 529 3.31 26.61 0.63
N PHE A 530 3.25 25.85 1.73
CA PHE A 530 3.19 24.41 1.68
C PHE A 530 1.90 23.90 0.99
N ILE A 531 0.71 24.39 1.38
CA ILE A 531 -0.56 24.07 0.72
C ILE A 531 -0.48 24.34 -0.79
N GLU A 532 0.04 25.51 -1.16
CA GLU A 532 0.17 25.94 -2.55
C GLU A 532 1.16 25.07 -3.35
N SER A 533 2.21 24.55 -2.70
CA SER A 533 3.15 23.61 -3.32
C SER A 533 2.54 22.23 -3.60
N GLN A 534 1.50 21.83 -2.86
CA GLN A 534 0.86 20.52 -2.97
C GLN A 534 -0.32 20.53 -3.94
N VAL A 535 -1.07 21.64 -4.01
CA VAL A 535 -2.31 21.74 -4.77
C VAL A 535 -2.26 22.88 -5.77
N ALA A 536 -2.42 22.54 -7.05
CA ALA A 536 -2.46 23.53 -8.12
C ALA A 536 -3.72 24.41 -8.05
N GLU A 537 -3.61 25.67 -8.50
CA GLU A 537 -4.77 26.53 -8.70
C GLU A 537 -5.70 25.96 -9.79
N HIS A 538 -7.01 26.17 -9.62
CA HIS A 538 -7.94 25.97 -10.73
C HIS A 538 -7.93 27.21 -11.61
N SER A 539 -7.45 27.09 -12.85
CA SER A 539 -7.64 28.14 -13.84
C SER A 539 -9.13 28.30 -14.17
N ASP A 540 -9.60 29.54 -14.17
CA ASP A 540 -10.95 29.89 -14.60
C ASP A 540 -11.13 29.85 -16.12
N THR A 541 -10.06 29.58 -16.88
CA THR A 541 -10.04 29.66 -18.35
C THR A 541 -10.30 28.35 -19.11
N ASP A 542 -10.63 27.25 -18.42
CA ASP A 542 -11.07 26.01 -19.10
C ASP A 542 -12.60 25.88 -19.03
N ASP A 543 -13.26 26.43 -20.04
CA ASP A 543 -14.66 26.18 -20.36
C ASP A 543 -14.84 24.72 -20.79
N GLY A 544 -15.27 23.87 -19.84
CA GLY A 544 -16.27 22.81 -19.98
C GLY A 544 -16.35 21.85 -21.19
N ALA A 545 -15.43 21.85 -22.15
CA ALA A 545 -15.58 21.08 -23.39
C ALA A 545 -14.56 19.93 -23.57
N ASP A 546 -13.36 20.00 -22.98
CA ASP A 546 -12.27 19.07 -23.33
C ASP A 546 -11.82 18.09 -22.23
N ASP A 547 -12.47 18.05 -21.06
CA ASP A 547 -12.20 17.03 -20.02
C ASP A 547 -12.91 15.68 -20.28
N ILE A 548 -13.40 15.43 -21.50
CA ILE A 548 -13.68 14.06 -21.98
C ILE A 548 -12.34 13.50 -22.50
N VAL A 549 -11.48 13.09 -21.57
CA VAL A 549 -10.23 12.41 -21.92
C VAL A 549 -10.58 11.13 -22.69
N SER A 550 -10.19 11.13 -23.96
CA SER A 550 -10.02 9.97 -24.81
C SER A 550 -8.99 9.04 -24.16
N ASP A 551 -9.49 8.02 -23.48
CA ASP A 551 -8.72 6.80 -23.23
C ASP A 551 -8.74 5.99 -24.55
N THR A 552 -7.95 6.43 -25.52
CA THR A 552 -7.50 5.55 -26.60
C THR A 552 -6.29 4.83 -26.05
N GLY A 553 -6.54 3.68 -25.43
CA GLY A 553 -5.56 2.61 -25.44
C GLY A 553 -5.34 2.23 -26.89
N ASP A 554 -4.27 2.77 -27.47
CA ASP A 554 -3.64 2.13 -28.63
C ASP A 554 -2.72 1.06 -28.06
N ASP A 555 -3.26 -0.16 -28.08
CA ASP A 555 -2.50 -1.41 -28.01
C ASP A 555 -1.62 -1.50 -29.27
N GLU A 556 -0.31 -1.29 -29.11
CA GLU A 556 0.75 -2.02 -29.83
C GLU A 556 1.91 -2.36 -28.88
#